data_AF-N6VC10-F1
#
_entry.id   AF-N6VC10-F1
#
_cell.length_a   1.000
_cell.length_b   1.000
_cell.length_c   1.000
_cell.angle_alpha   90.00
_cell.angle_beta   90.00
_cell.angle_gamma   90.00
#
_symmetry.space_group_name_H-M   'P 1'
#
loop_
_entity.id
_entity.type
_entity.pdbx_description
1 polymer ?
#
loop_
_entity_poly.entity_id
_entity_poly.type
_entity_poly.pdbx_seq_one_letter_code
_entity_poly.pdbx_strand_id
1 'polypeptide(L)'
;MSVGGGTVELSGGVKIAGTTMGLRVAGGSATMMGGKITGGGVGDTGVSVGSGTVELSGGVKILKFATGVKVSKGTFKMIGGGITGGGTGAGVSVTGGDVTLEGITISGVGTGVNMGGTGRLTMNNVTIKGEGESGGYGVMVDTSGEVKLNTVNISRVETEVYAKKGTLIMERGSVTEFTETGVIPVMCHTDLN
;
A
#
# COMPACT_ATOMS: atom_id res chain seq x y z
N MET A 1 -11.38 15.12 -5.46
CA MET A 1 -10.46 15.98 -6.24
C MET A 1 -9.89 15.19 -7.41
N SER A 2 -9.68 15.81 -8.58
CA SER A 2 -9.13 15.13 -9.77
C SER A 2 -8.02 15.97 -10.42
N VAL A 3 -6.92 15.32 -10.79
CA VAL A 3 -5.78 15.91 -11.53
C VAL A 3 -5.61 15.15 -12.84
N GLY A 4 -6.06 15.75 -13.93
CA GLY A 4 -5.91 15.18 -15.28
C GLY A 4 -4.49 15.36 -15.83
N GLY A 5 -3.93 16.55 -15.65
CA GLY A 5 -2.58 16.97 -16.00
C GLY A 5 -2.15 18.18 -15.15
N GLY A 6 -0.88 18.60 -15.26
CA GLY A 6 -0.30 19.65 -14.42
C GLY A 6 0.04 19.19 -13.00
N THR A 7 0.35 20.15 -12.13
CA THR A 7 0.79 19.91 -10.74
C THR A 7 -0.20 20.50 -9.76
N VAL A 8 -0.51 19.75 -8.70
CA VAL A 8 -1.27 20.23 -7.55
C VAL A 8 -0.44 20.04 -6.29
N GLU A 9 -0.34 21.08 -5.47
CA GLU A 9 0.31 21.03 -4.16
C GLU A 9 -0.69 21.42 -3.07
N LEU A 10 -0.81 20.57 -2.06
CA LEU A 10 -1.72 20.73 -0.93
C LEU A 10 -0.91 20.75 0.36
N SER A 11 -0.97 21.86 1.09
CA SER A 11 -0.27 22.06 2.37
C SER A 11 -1.20 22.63 3.44
N GLY A 12 -0.78 22.60 4.70
CA GLY A 12 -1.56 23.19 5.81
C GLY A 12 -2.70 22.31 6.35
N GLY A 13 -2.61 20.98 6.22
CA GLY A 13 -3.56 20.07 6.86
C GLY A 13 -4.90 19.94 6.12
N VAL A 14 -4.86 19.96 4.78
CA VAL A 14 -6.04 19.90 3.90
C VAL A 14 -6.95 18.72 4.22
N LYS A 15 -8.27 18.95 4.16
CA LYS A 15 -9.28 17.89 4.19
C LYS A 15 -9.87 17.69 2.80
N ILE A 16 -9.71 16.49 2.25
CA ILE A 16 -10.39 16.07 1.02
C ILE A 16 -11.54 15.14 1.43
N ALA A 17 -12.76 15.47 1.00
CA ALA A 17 -13.92 14.60 1.15
C ALA A 17 -14.35 14.10 -0.24
N GLY A 18 -14.44 12.78 -0.43
CA GLY A 18 -14.88 12.16 -1.67
C GLY A 18 -15.87 11.04 -1.42
N THR A 19 -16.89 10.90 -2.25
CA THR A 19 -17.86 9.80 -2.16
C THR A 19 -17.28 8.54 -2.79
N THR A 20 -16.99 8.56 -4.10
CA THR A 20 -16.38 7.42 -4.81
C THR A 20 -14.85 7.43 -4.78
N MET A 21 -14.28 8.64 -4.94
CA MET A 21 -12.83 8.84 -4.95
C MET A 21 -12.47 10.08 -4.12
N GLY A 22 -11.48 9.95 -3.24
CA GLY A 22 -10.91 11.09 -2.51
C GLY A 22 -10.05 11.95 -3.43
N LEU A 23 -8.87 11.43 -3.79
CA LEU A 23 -7.92 12.05 -4.70
C LEU A 23 -7.71 11.15 -5.93
N ARG A 24 -7.93 11.66 -7.14
CA ARG A 24 -7.66 10.97 -8.40
C ARG A 24 -6.59 11.71 -9.19
N VAL A 25 -5.55 11.03 -9.63
CA VAL A 25 -4.51 11.58 -10.51
C VAL A 25 -4.38 10.71 -11.75
N ALA A 26 -4.85 11.19 -12.90
CA ALA A 26 -4.86 10.42 -14.13
C ALA A 26 -3.50 10.40 -14.84
N GLY A 27 -2.79 11.54 -14.89
CA GLY A 27 -1.50 11.68 -15.59
C GLY A 27 -0.57 12.78 -15.07
N GLY A 28 -1.10 13.81 -14.39
CA GLY A 28 -0.30 14.88 -13.75
C GLY A 28 0.35 14.47 -12.43
N SER A 29 0.68 15.45 -11.58
CA SER A 29 1.23 15.23 -10.24
C SER A 29 0.37 15.84 -9.13
N ALA A 30 0.31 15.17 -8.00
CA ALA A 30 -0.28 15.73 -6.78
C ALA A 30 0.60 15.44 -5.57
N THR A 31 0.97 16.49 -4.84
CA THR A 31 1.67 16.39 -3.57
C THR A 31 0.77 16.89 -2.45
N MET A 32 0.68 16.13 -1.36
CA MET A 32 -0.07 16.54 -0.17
C MET A 32 0.77 16.36 1.09
N MET A 33 0.93 17.43 1.86
CA MET A 33 1.64 17.46 3.14
C MET A 33 0.66 17.64 4.30
N GLY A 34 0.50 16.55 5.07
CA GLY A 34 -0.43 16.47 6.19
C GLY A 34 -1.91 16.52 5.78
N GLY A 35 -2.80 16.41 6.75
CA GLY A 35 -4.25 16.46 6.53
C GLY A 35 -4.89 15.08 6.38
N LYS A 36 -6.09 15.04 5.80
CA LYS A 36 -6.87 13.80 5.69
C LYS A 36 -7.71 13.71 4.42
N ILE A 37 -7.79 12.49 3.90
CA ILE A 37 -8.66 12.09 2.80
C ILE A 37 -9.71 11.17 3.40
N THR A 38 -10.98 11.59 3.36
CA THR A 38 -12.09 10.87 3.99
C THR A 38 -13.20 10.62 2.98
N GLY A 39 -13.85 9.48 3.08
CA GLY A 39 -14.97 9.11 2.22
C GLY A 39 -15.59 7.81 2.70
N GLY A 40 -16.01 6.97 1.76
CA GLY A 40 -16.31 5.57 2.04
C GLY A 40 -17.60 5.08 1.42
N GLY A 41 -17.63 3.76 1.27
CA GLY A 41 -18.66 3.00 0.59
C GLY A 41 -18.04 1.75 -0.06
N VAL A 42 -18.89 0.83 -0.48
CA VAL A 42 -18.45 -0.43 -1.09
C VAL A 42 -17.81 -0.14 -2.45
N GLY A 43 -16.56 -0.56 -2.63
CA GLY A 43 -15.82 -0.38 -3.88
C GLY A 43 -15.11 0.98 -4.04
N ASP A 44 -15.26 1.89 -3.08
CA ASP A 44 -14.68 3.23 -3.17
C ASP A 44 -13.17 3.25 -2.93
N THR A 45 -12.51 4.25 -3.50
CA THR A 45 -11.05 4.37 -3.48
C THR A 45 -10.60 5.70 -2.87
N GLY A 46 -9.71 5.66 -1.88
CA GLY A 46 -9.19 6.88 -1.25
C GLY A 46 -8.34 7.70 -2.23
N VAL A 47 -7.31 7.05 -2.77
CA VAL A 47 -6.37 7.64 -3.73
C VAL A 47 -6.28 6.75 -4.96
N SER A 48 -6.56 7.31 -6.14
CA SER A 48 -6.45 6.61 -7.42
C SER A 48 -5.34 7.22 -8.26
N VAL A 49 -4.34 6.42 -8.61
CA VAL A 49 -3.19 6.82 -9.43
C VAL A 49 -3.23 6.08 -10.77
N GLY A 50 -3.50 6.84 -11.83
CA GLY A 50 -3.45 6.42 -13.23
C GLY A 50 -2.00 6.28 -13.69
N SER A 51 -1.57 7.07 -14.67
CA SER A 51 -0.18 7.17 -15.13
C SER A 51 0.59 8.34 -14.50
N GLY A 52 -0.04 9.11 -13.61
CA GLY A 52 0.57 10.27 -12.95
C GLY A 52 1.40 9.93 -11.72
N THR A 53 1.76 10.95 -10.96
CA THR A 53 2.55 10.83 -9.72
C THR A 53 1.79 11.36 -8.53
N VAL A 54 1.81 10.64 -7.42
CA VAL A 54 1.25 11.11 -6.15
C VAL A 54 2.26 10.94 -5.03
N GLU A 55 2.51 12.00 -4.28
CA GLU A 55 3.31 11.97 -3.07
C GLU A 55 2.49 12.48 -1.87
N LEU A 56 2.35 11.63 -0.85
CA LEU A 56 1.68 11.97 0.40
C LEU A 56 2.70 11.94 1.53
N SER A 57 2.86 13.03 2.27
CA SER A 57 3.83 13.11 3.36
C SER A 57 3.29 13.91 4.55
N GLY A 58 4.08 14.09 5.61
CA GLY A 58 3.68 14.91 6.76
C GLY A 58 2.50 14.34 7.56
N GLY A 59 2.27 13.02 7.51
CA GLY A 59 1.26 12.36 8.33
C GLY A 59 -0.16 12.33 7.74
N VAL A 60 -0.31 12.36 6.41
CA VAL A 60 -1.62 12.22 5.74
C VAL A 60 -2.36 10.97 6.20
N LYS A 61 -3.66 11.11 6.46
CA LYS A 61 -4.55 9.99 6.83
C LYS A 61 -5.59 9.72 5.73
N ILE A 62 -5.65 8.49 5.22
CA ILE A 62 -6.69 8.01 4.30
C ILE A 62 -7.66 7.15 5.09
N LEU A 63 -8.95 7.49 5.12
CA LEU A 63 -9.90 6.90 6.06
C LEU A 63 -11.19 6.41 5.37
N LYS A 64 -11.64 5.20 5.76
CA LYS A 64 -12.96 4.60 5.51
C LYS A 64 -13.23 4.11 4.08
N PHE A 65 -12.22 4.10 3.21
CA PHE A 65 -12.38 3.57 1.86
C PHE A 65 -12.25 2.04 1.84
N ALA A 66 -12.97 1.38 0.94
CA ALA A 66 -12.77 -0.04 0.69
C ALA A 66 -11.34 -0.29 0.18
N THR A 67 -10.89 0.49 -0.81
CA THR A 67 -9.48 0.52 -1.21
C THR A 67 -8.84 1.84 -0.76
N GLY A 68 -7.82 1.79 0.10
CA GLY A 68 -7.13 3.01 0.53
C GLY A 68 -6.43 3.71 -0.64
N VAL A 69 -5.55 2.99 -1.31
CA VAL A 69 -4.78 3.47 -2.48
C VAL A 69 -4.87 2.45 -3.60
N LYS A 70 -5.14 2.91 -4.82
CA LYS A 70 -5.12 2.11 -6.04
C LYS A 70 -4.14 2.71 -7.04
N VAL A 71 -3.14 1.93 -7.47
CA VAL A 71 -2.12 2.34 -8.45
C VAL A 71 -2.20 1.44 -9.66
N SER A 72 -2.37 2.04 -10.84
CA SER A 72 -2.56 1.29 -12.09
C SER A 72 -1.38 1.35 -13.06
N LYS A 73 -0.61 2.44 -13.10
CA LYS A 73 0.58 2.58 -13.99
C LYS A 73 1.63 3.57 -13.49
N GLY A 74 1.22 4.56 -12.68
CA GLY A 74 2.02 5.70 -12.27
C GLY A 74 2.88 5.43 -11.05
N THR A 75 3.29 6.52 -10.39
CA THR A 75 4.12 6.45 -9.18
C THR A 75 3.33 6.91 -7.97
N PHE A 76 3.34 6.11 -6.91
CA PHE A 76 2.78 6.50 -5.61
C PHE A 76 3.84 6.40 -4.53
N LYS A 77 4.03 7.49 -3.80
CA LYS A 77 4.90 7.55 -2.63
C LYS A 77 4.11 8.02 -1.41
N MET A 78 4.25 7.32 -0.29
CA MET A 78 3.69 7.74 0.98
C MET A 78 4.74 7.68 2.09
N ILE A 79 4.96 8.81 2.77
CA ILE A 79 5.95 8.97 3.83
C ILE A 79 5.25 9.41 5.12
N GLY A 80 5.19 8.51 6.08
CA GLY A 80 4.44 8.70 7.32
C GLY A 80 2.93 8.69 7.12
N GLY A 81 2.20 8.80 8.23
CA GLY A 81 0.75 8.79 8.23
C GLY A 81 0.15 7.38 8.19
N GLY A 82 -1.03 7.24 7.61
CA GLY A 82 -1.66 5.93 7.57
C GLY A 82 -2.92 5.81 6.73
N ILE A 83 -3.27 4.56 6.51
CA ILE A 83 -4.45 4.11 5.76
C ILE A 83 -5.32 3.31 6.73
N THR A 84 -6.52 3.79 6.99
CA THR A 84 -7.54 3.05 7.74
C THR A 84 -8.66 2.71 6.79
N GLY A 85 -8.78 1.44 6.43
CA GLY A 85 -9.83 0.95 5.53
C GLY A 85 -11.22 1.02 6.16
N GLY A 86 -12.22 0.75 5.33
CA GLY A 86 -13.62 0.66 5.72
C GLY A 86 -14.19 -0.76 5.69
N GLY A 87 -13.35 -1.81 5.78
CA GLY A 87 -13.79 -3.20 5.73
C GLY A 87 -12.88 -4.11 4.90
N THR A 88 -13.49 -4.99 4.09
CA THR A 88 -12.84 -6.15 3.44
C THR A 88 -11.90 -5.85 2.27
N GLY A 89 -11.74 -4.59 1.86
CA GLY A 89 -10.90 -4.24 0.72
C GLY A 89 -9.41 -4.14 1.06
N ALA A 90 -8.62 -3.53 0.17
CA ALA A 90 -7.17 -3.44 0.29
C ALA A 90 -6.70 -2.08 0.84
N GLY A 91 -5.69 -2.06 1.71
CA GLY A 91 -5.02 -0.82 2.10
C GLY A 91 -4.35 -0.17 0.90
N VAL A 92 -3.53 -0.94 0.20
CA VAL A 92 -2.91 -0.56 -1.07
C VAL A 92 -3.12 -1.67 -2.10
N SER A 93 -3.64 -1.34 -3.27
CA SER A 93 -3.79 -2.24 -4.41
C SER A 93 -2.99 -1.70 -5.59
N VAL A 94 -2.09 -2.52 -6.10
CA VAL A 94 -1.22 -2.19 -7.23
C VAL A 94 -1.51 -3.18 -8.34
N THR A 95 -1.81 -2.69 -9.53
CA THR A 95 -1.96 -3.51 -10.74
C THR A 95 -0.90 -3.20 -11.81
N GLY A 96 -0.09 -2.17 -11.55
CA GLY A 96 0.84 -1.52 -12.47
C GLY A 96 1.49 -0.32 -11.78
N GLY A 97 2.72 0.03 -12.17
CA GLY A 97 3.42 1.21 -11.65
C GLY A 97 4.29 0.96 -10.41
N ASP A 98 4.87 2.02 -9.88
CA ASP A 98 5.82 1.96 -8.77
C ASP A 98 5.22 2.52 -7.48
N VAL A 99 5.39 1.77 -6.38
CA VAL A 99 4.87 2.13 -5.07
C VAL A 99 5.98 2.12 -4.02
N THR A 100 6.09 3.21 -3.27
CA THR A 100 7.01 3.34 -2.12
C THR A 100 6.25 3.75 -0.88
N LEU A 101 6.34 2.94 0.18
CA LEU A 101 5.68 3.16 1.47
C LEU A 101 6.75 3.25 2.56
N GLU A 102 6.81 4.38 3.27
CA GLU A 102 7.85 4.66 4.26
C GLU A 102 7.22 5.11 5.59
N GLY A 103 7.40 4.35 6.68
CA GLY A 103 6.97 4.76 8.01
C GLY A 103 5.44 4.87 8.18
N ILE A 104 4.67 4.06 7.46
CA ILE A 104 3.20 4.15 7.46
C ILE A 104 2.53 3.03 8.26
N THR A 105 1.29 3.27 8.70
CA THR A 105 0.42 2.23 9.26
C THR A 105 -0.79 1.99 8.34
N ILE A 106 -1.05 0.72 8.03
CA ILE A 106 -2.25 0.25 7.34
C ILE A 106 -3.09 -0.57 8.33
N SER A 107 -4.37 -0.27 8.45
CA SER A 107 -5.27 -0.96 9.37
C SER A 107 -6.71 -1.03 8.88
N GLY A 108 -7.52 -1.97 9.40
CA GLY A 108 -8.96 -1.97 9.09
C GLY A 108 -9.25 -2.40 7.65
N VAL A 109 -8.47 -3.36 7.15
CA VAL A 109 -8.51 -3.84 5.77
C VAL A 109 -8.51 -5.37 5.74
N GLY A 110 -9.14 -5.97 4.73
CA GLY A 110 -9.06 -7.40 4.46
C GLY A 110 -7.72 -7.81 3.86
N THR A 111 -7.08 -6.91 3.09
CA THR A 111 -5.71 -7.09 2.62
C THR A 111 -4.88 -5.85 2.90
N GLY A 112 -3.74 -5.98 3.57
CA GLY A 112 -2.84 -4.85 3.83
C GLY A 112 -2.34 -4.23 2.52
N VAL A 113 -1.56 -5.00 1.76
CA VAL A 113 -1.05 -4.63 0.45
C VAL A 113 -1.27 -5.78 -0.54
N ASN A 114 -1.90 -5.48 -1.68
CA ASN A 114 -2.10 -6.41 -2.78
C ASN A 114 -1.29 -5.92 -3.99
N MET A 115 -0.21 -6.63 -4.31
CA MET A 115 0.65 -6.38 -5.46
C MET A 115 0.30 -7.37 -6.57
N GLY A 116 -0.56 -6.95 -7.50
CA GLY A 116 -0.89 -7.66 -8.72
C GLY A 116 -0.27 -7.03 -9.97
N GLY A 117 -0.16 -7.81 -11.05
CA GLY A 117 0.16 -7.28 -12.38
C GLY A 117 1.65 -7.03 -12.61
N THR A 118 2.02 -5.79 -12.94
CA THR A 118 3.42 -5.38 -13.23
C THR A 118 3.85 -4.20 -12.35
N GLY A 119 5.15 -3.92 -12.23
CA GLY A 119 5.64 -2.79 -11.44
C GLY A 119 6.37 -3.19 -10.16
N ARG A 120 6.69 -2.22 -9.31
CA ARG A 120 7.55 -2.45 -8.14
C ARG A 120 6.90 -1.93 -6.86
N LEU A 121 7.12 -2.66 -5.77
CA LEU A 121 6.69 -2.27 -4.45
C LEU A 121 7.90 -2.24 -3.51
N THR A 122 8.10 -1.13 -2.80
CA THR A 122 9.07 -1.02 -1.71
C THR A 122 8.36 -0.61 -0.44
N MET A 123 8.57 -1.38 0.63
CA MET A 123 8.00 -1.13 1.96
C MET A 123 9.11 -1.00 2.99
N ASN A 124 9.21 0.19 3.59
CA ASN A 124 10.18 0.54 4.61
C ASN A 124 9.45 0.97 5.89
N ASN A 125 9.68 0.27 7.00
CA ASN A 125 9.05 0.58 8.28
C ASN A 125 7.52 0.67 8.20
N VAL A 126 6.88 -0.37 7.65
CA VAL A 126 5.43 -0.42 7.46
C VAL A 126 4.80 -1.34 8.51
N THR A 127 3.70 -0.88 9.10
CA THR A 127 2.88 -1.72 10.00
C THR A 127 1.55 -2.04 9.34
N ILE A 128 1.15 -3.31 9.33
CA ILE A 128 -0.13 -3.78 8.81
C ILE A 128 -0.91 -4.46 9.94
N LYS A 129 -2.17 -4.06 10.11
CA LYS A 129 -3.11 -4.61 11.10
C LYS A 129 -4.43 -4.98 10.41
N GLY A 130 -4.68 -6.26 10.17
CA GLY A 130 -5.94 -6.70 9.56
C GLY A 130 -7.15 -6.52 10.48
N GLU A 131 -8.33 -6.86 9.97
CA GLU A 131 -9.59 -6.81 10.75
C GLU A 131 -9.81 -8.04 11.64
N GLY A 132 -9.05 -9.12 11.44
CA GLY A 132 -9.19 -10.38 12.18
C GLY A 132 -8.37 -11.51 11.56
N GLU A 133 -8.35 -12.66 12.23
CA GLU A 133 -7.49 -13.81 11.89
C GLU A 133 -8.04 -14.70 10.76
N SER A 134 -9.20 -14.39 10.17
CA SER A 134 -9.83 -15.22 9.14
C SER A 134 -9.99 -14.47 7.81
N GLY A 135 -9.51 -15.11 6.74
CA GLY A 135 -9.59 -14.73 5.33
C GLY A 135 -8.66 -13.59 4.89
N GLY A 136 -7.92 -12.99 5.82
CA GLY A 136 -7.16 -11.76 5.58
C GLY A 136 -5.69 -12.00 5.21
N TYR A 137 -5.15 -11.11 4.37
CA TYR A 137 -3.74 -11.12 3.98
C TYR A 137 -3.01 -9.86 4.47
N GLY A 138 -1.78 -10.01 4.94
CA GLY A 138 -0.91 -8.86 5.17
C GLY A 138 -0.40 -8.28 3.86
N VAL A 139 0.43 -9.05 3.16
CA VAL A 139 0.98 -8.74 1.83
C VAL A 139 0.68 -9.90 0.88
N MET A 140 -0.03 -9.61 -0.20
CA MET A 140 -0.31 -10.55 -1.28
C MET A 140 0.48 -10.17 -2.53
N VAL A 141 1.22 -11.11 -3.10
CA VAL A 141 2.11 -10.91 -4.25
C VAL A 141 1.73 -11.87 -5.39
N ASP A 142 1.11 -11.35 -6.45
CA ASP A 142 0.82 -12.05 -7.71
C ASP A 142 1.20 -11.14 -8.88
N THR A 143 2.48 -10.81 -8.96
CA THR A 143 3.06 -9.87 -9.95
C THR A 143 4.24 -10.52 -10.65
N SER A 144 4.60 -10.06 -11.85
CA SER A 144 5.90 -10.37 -12.46
C SER A 144 7.02 -9.41 -12.03
N GLY A 145 6.68 -8.40 -11.24
CA GLY A 145 7.58 -7.38 -10.75
C GLY A 145 8.33 -7.74 -9.45
N GLU A 146 9.00 -6.73 -8.91
CA GLU A 146 9.81 -6.84 -7.69
C GLU A 146 9.04 -6.28 -6.48
N VAL A 147 9.02 -7.04 -5.39
CA VAL A 147 8.52 -6.61 -4.09
C VAL A 147 9.65 -6.65 -3.07
N LYS A 148 9.97 -5.50 -2.49
CA LYS A 148 10.98 -5.33 -1.44
C LYS A 148 10.30 -5.02 -0.11
N LEU A 149 10.40 -5.95 0.83
CA LEU A 149 9.96 -5.79 2.21
C LEU A 149 11.19 -5.64 3.10
N ASN A 150 11.39 -4.43 3.60
CA ASN A 150 12.43 -4.17 4.57
C ASN A 150 11.80 -4.37 5.96
N THR A 151 11.68 -3.33 6.77
CA THR A 151 11.03 -3.43 8.09
C THR A 151 9.51 -3.41 7.95
N VAL A 152 8.90 -4.60 7.92
CA VAL A 152 7.45 -4.77 7.86
C VAL A 152 6.98 -5.59 9.06
N ASN A 153 5.98 -5.07 9.76
CA ASN A 153 5.32 -5.74 10.88
C ASN A 153 3.87 -6.02 10.51
N ILE A 154 3.44 -7.28 10.58
CA ILE A 154 2.10 -7.71 10.19
C ILE A 154 1.45 -8.38 11.39
N SER A 155 0.16 -8.14 11.58
CA SER A 155 -0.61 -8.76 12.67
C SER A 155 -2.10 -8.81 12.35
N ARG A 156 -2.83 -9.70 13.02
CA ARG A 156 -4.29 -9.84 12.92
C ARG A 156 -4.76 -10.11 11.48
N VAL A 157 -4.07 -11.03 10.80
CA VAL A 157 -4.40 -11.55 9.47
C VAL A 157 -4.25 -13.07 9.51
N GLU A 158 -4.92 -13.79 8.60
CA GLU A 158 -4.76 -15.25 8.48
C GLU A 158 -3.42 -15.61 7.85
N THR A 159 -2.98 -14.82 6.87
CA THR A 159 -1.72 -15.04 6.16
C THR A 159 -0.94 -13.74 6.11
N GLU A 160 0.25 -13.70 6.71
CA GLU A 160 1.03 -12.47 6.76
C GLU A 160 1.58 -12.11 5.39
N VAL A 161 2.26 -13.05 4.74
CA VAL A 161 2.78 -12.86 3.37
C VAL A 161 2.41 -14.07 2.52
N TYR A 162 1.76 -13.81 1.39
CA TYR A 162 1.43 -14.81 0.37
C TYR A 162 2.05 -14.39 -0.96
N ALA A 163 3.06 -15.12 -1.44
CA ALA A 163 3.64 -14.90 -2.76
C ALA A 163 3.34 -16.07 -3.69
N LYS A 164 2.72 -15.75 -4.83
CA LYS A 164 2.35 -16.73 -5.87
C LYS A 164 3.26 -16.66 -7.08
N LYS A 165 3.69 -15.44 -7.44
CA LYS A 165 4.54 -15.13 -8.61
C LYS A 165 5.37 -13.88 -8.33
N GLY A 166 6.49 -13.77 -9.03
CA GLY A 166 7.37 -12.60 -9.00
C GLY A 166 8.59 -12.80 -8.12
N THR A 167 9.30 -11.70 -7.86
CA THR A 167 10.45 -11.70 -6.95
C THR A 167 10.06 -11.01 -5.65
N LEU A 168 10.11 -11.74 -4.55
CA LEU A 168 9.97 -11.19 -3.20
C LEU A 168 11.36 -11.13 -2.55
N ILE A 169 11.76 -9.93 -2.14
CA ILE A 169 13.01 -9.67 -1.42
C ILE A 169 12.64 -9.20 -0.02
N MET A 170 13.11 -9.93 0.99
CA MET A 170 12.94 -9.57 2.39
C MET A 170 14.30 -9.31 3.02
N GLU A 171 14.64 -8.03 3.26
CA GLU A 171 15.97 -7.69 3.81
C GLU A 171 15.96 -7.66 5.35
N ARG A 172 14.92 -7.09 5.99
CA ARG A 172 14.92 -6.82 7.44
C ARG A 172 13.51 -6.67 8.04
N GLY A 173 12.76 -7.77 8.24
CA GLY A 173 11.44 -7.75 8.89
C GLY A 173 11.19 -8.99 9.74
N SER A 174 10.16 -8.97 10.60
CA SER A 174 9.70 -10.15 11.33
C SER A 174 8.34 -10.57 10.79
N VAL A 175 8.29 -11.73 10.14
CA VAL A 175 7.06 -12.42 9.78
C VAL A 175 6.93 -13.57 10.78
N THR A 176 5.86 -13.56 11.56
CA THR A 176 5.57 -14.58 12.57
C THR A 176 4.89 -15.80 11.97
N GLU A 177 4.24 -15.68 10.81
CA GLU A 177 3.60 -16.80 10.12
C GLU A 177 3.71 -16.70 8.59
N PHE A 178 4.39 -17.68 7.99
CA PHE A 178 4.50 -17.83 6.53
C PHE A 178 3.65 -19.02 6.07
N THR A 179 2.77 -18.81 5.10
CA THR A 179 2.12 -19.89 4.36
C THR A 179 2.48 -19.77 2.88
N GLU A 180 3.26 -20.71 2.36
CA GLU A 180 3.62 -20.73 0.94
C GLU A 180 3.70 -22.15 0.38
N THR A 181 3.35 -22.28 -0.90
CA THR A 181 4.02 -23.19 -1.84
C THR A 181 4.98 -22.34 -2.68
N GLY A 182 6.29 -22.40 -2.44
CA GLY A 182 7.26 -21.73 -3.32
C GLY A 182 8.44 -20.98 -2.69
N VAL A 183 8.56 -20.91 -1.36
CA VAL A 183 9.67 -20.15 -0.75
C VAL A 183 10.97 -20.86 -1.07
N ILE A 184 11.86 -20.20 -1.81
CA ILE A 184 13.28 -20.50 -1.75
C ILE A 184 13.86 -19.49 -0.77
N PRO A 185 14.01 -19.83 0.53
CA PRO A 185 14.76 -18.97 1.42
C PRO A 185 16.18 -18.91 0.85
N VAL A 186 16.58 -17.74 0.33
CA VAL A 186 18.00 -17.44 0.17
C VAL A 186 18.48 -17.15 1.59
N MET A 187 18.76 -18.21 2.34
CA MET A 187 19.56 -18.09 3.55
C MET A 187 20.90 -17.51 3.09
N CYS A 188 21.16 -16.24 3.43
CA CYS A 188 22.50 -15.72 3.40
C CYS A 188 23.28 -16.50 4.46
N HIS A 189 23.92 -17.60 4.04
CA HIS A 189 25.12 -18.07 4.70
C HIS A 189 26.11 -16.92 4.59
N THR A 190 26.33 -16.19 5.68
CA THR A 190 27.66 -15.67 5.93
C THR A 190 28.34 -16.74 6.76
N ASP A 191 29.32 -17.37 6.14
CA ASP A 191 30.09 -18.48 6.67
C ASP A 191 30.64 -18.20 8.08
N LEU A 192 30.78 -19.30 8.81
CA LEU A 192 31.48 -19.43 10.09
C LEU A 192 32.73 -18.55 10.20
N ASN A 193 32.86 -17.89 11.35
CA ASN A 193 34.09 -17.83 12.14
C ASN A 193 33.76 -17.71 13.62
#